data_AF-A0A1G3VFN0-F1
#
_entry.id   AF-A0A1G3VFN0-F1
#
_cell.length_a   1.000
_cell.length_b   1.000
_cell.length_c   1.000
_cell.angle_alpha   90.00
_cell.angle_beta   90.00
_cell.angle_gamma   90.00
#
_symmetry.space_group_name_H-M   'P 1'
#
loop_
_entity.id
_entity.type
_entity.pdbx_description
1 polymer ?
#
loop_
_entity_poly.entity_id
_entity_poly.type
_entity_poly.pdbx_seq_one_letter_code
_entity_poly.pdbx_strand_id
1 'polypeptide(L)'
;MVIDQGPGGQNDVMTRAVSKAAEKVLGQPIICENRPGGGMIVARNYVLKSKPDGYTLGTGGSYNTVTWPHMQKLPFKYEIAPLVLAFILGPLAENAFRQCLIMSQGNYFIFLSRPFPLIALTIALFLFASQILPSIRKRRRIIAEIEES
;
A
#
# COMPACT_ATOMS: atom_id res chain seq x y z
N MET A 1 -9.26 -19.65 -1.70
CA MET A 1 -8.41 -18.72 -2.47
C MET A 1 -9.08 -18.40 -3.80
N VAL A 2 -9.55 -17.16 -3.95
CA VAL A 2 -10.32 -16.71 -5.11
C VAL A 2 -9.37 -16.14 -6.16
N ILE A 3 -9.50 -16.62 -7.39
CA ILE A 3 -8.63 -16.28 -8.53
C ILE A 3 -9.40 -15.36 -9.49
N ASP A 4 -8.78 -14.25 -9.86
CA ASP A 4 -9.37 -13.18 -10.67
C ASP A 4 -9.26 -13.40 -12.20
N GLN A 5 -8.44 -14.37 -12.60
CA GLN A 5 -8.28 -14.81 -13.99
C GLN A 5 -8.97 -16.15 -14.26
N GLY A 6 -9.20 -16.43 -15.55
CA GLY A 6 -9.73 -17.72 -16.00
C GLY A 6 -8.77 -18.88 -15.71
N PRO A 7 -9.28 -20.12 -15.67
CA PRO A 7 -8.44 -21.31 -15.49
C PRO A 7 -7.31 -21.38 -16.51
N GLY A 8 -6.11 -21.77 -16.07
CA GLY A 8 -4.92 -21.86 -16.93
C GLY A 8 -4.22 -20.53 -17.23
N GLY A 9 -4.74 -19.39 -16.75
CA GLY A 9 -4.05 -18.10 -16.81
C GLY A 9 -2.79 -18.08 -15.93
N GLN A 10 -1.90 -17.10 -16.17
CA GLN A 10 -0.65 -16.96 -15.40
C GLN A 10 -0.90 -16.88 -13.89
N ASN A 11 -1.90 -16.11 -13.45
CA ASN A 11 -2.26 -16.04 -12.03
C ASN A 11 -2.83 -17.35 -11.51
N ASP A 12 -3.61 -18.10 -12.30
CA ASP A 12 -4.21 -19.37 -11.87
C ASP A 12 -3.13 -20.42 -11.58
N VAL A 13 -2.18 -20.57 -12.49
CA VAL A 13 -1.06 -21.50 -12.34
C VAL A 13 -0.21 -21.16 -11.12
N MET A 14 0.18 -19.89 -10.98
CA MET A 14 0.98 -19.42 -9.85
C MET A 14 0.23 -19.60 -8.53
N THR A 15 -1.05 -19.25 -8.49
CA THR A 15 -1.88 -19.36 -7.28
C THR A 15 -2.00 -20.80 -6.82
N ARG A 16 -2.28 -21.74 -7.74
CA ARG A 16 -2.41 -23.15 -7.39
C ARG A 16 -1.09 -23.73 -6.87
N ALA A 17 0.04 -23.32 -7.44
CA ALA A 17 1.36 -23.71 -6.94
C ALA A 17 1.60 -23.19 -5.52
N VAL A 18 1.30 -21.92 -5.27
CA VAL A 18 1.42 -21.30 -3.94
C VAL A 18 0.47 -21.96 -2.94
N SER A 19 -0.79 -22.19 -3.30
CA SER A 19 -1.78 -22.87 -2.46
C SER A 19 -1.27 -24.24 -2.04
N LYS A 20 -0.78 -25.06 -2.98
CA LYS A 20 -0.23 -26.39 -2.67
C LYS A 20 0.99 -26.36 -1.74
N ALA A 21 1.81 -25.31 -1.83
CA ALA A 21 2.93 -25.12 -0.91
C ALA A 21 2.45 -24.66 0.47
N ALA A 22 1.50 -23.73 0.52
CA ALA A 22 0.94 -23.17 1.73
C ALA A 22 0.11 -24.19 2.53
N GLU A 23 -0.58 -25.14 1.86
CA GLU A 23 -1.27 -26.26 2.50
C GLU A 23 -0.36 -27.04 3.45
N LYS A 24 0.92 -27.23 3.09
CA LYS A 24 1.89 -27.95 3.94
C LYS A 24 2.23 -27.21 5.24
N VAL A 25 2.19 -25.88 5.22
CA VAL A 25 2.53 -25.02 6.36
C VAL A 25 1.31 -24.78 7.23
N LEU A 26 0.15 -24.55 6.60
CA LEU A 26 -1.10 -24.23 7.28
C LEU A 26 -1.81 -25.48 7.82
N GLY A 27 -1.48 -26.68 7.32
CA GLY A 27 -2.15 -27.92 7.71
C GLY A 27 -3.62 -27.97 7.31
N GLN A 28 -4.07 -27.07 6.44
CA GLN A 28 -5.44 -26.97 5.95
C GLN A 28 -5.44 -26.91 4.42
N PRO A 29 -6.41 -27.55 3.75
CA PRO A 29 -6.55 -27.50 2.30
C PRO A 29 -6.91 -26.09 1.84
N ILE A 30 -6.28 -25.62 0.74
CA ILE A 30 -6.58 -24.33 0.13
C ILE A 30 -7.31 -24.57 -1.18
N ILE A 31 -8.62 -24.30 -1.17
CA ILE A 31 -9.46 -24.45 -2.34
C ILE A 31 -9.28 -23.24 -3.27
N CYS A 32 -8.82 -23.48 -4.50
CA CYS A 32 -8.69 -22.47 -5.54
C CYS A 32 -9.95 -22.39 -6.41
N GLU A 33 -10.63 -21.24 -6.39
CA GLU A 33 -11.87 -20.98 -7.15
C GLU A 33 -11.68 -19.82 -8.12
N ASN A 34 -11.84 -20.06 -9.42
CA ASN A 34 -11.74 -19.03 -10.45
C ASN A 34 -13.05 -18.25 -10.55
N ARG A 35 -12.98 -16.94 -10.36
CA ARG A 35 -14.09 -15.99 -10.55
C ARG A 35 -13.67 -14.88 -11.53
N PRO A 36 -13.43 -15.20 -12.81
CA PRO A 36 -13.05 -14.21 -13.80
C PRO A 36 -14.20 -13.24 -14.13
N GLY A 37 -13.86 -12.06 -14.62
CA GLY A 37 -14.83 -11.09 -15.16
C GLY A 37 -14.62 -9.65 -14.70
N GLY A 38 -15.14 -8.72 -15.49
CA GLY A 38 -15.13 -7.29 -15.17
C GLY A 38 -13.74 -6.73 -14.89
N GLY A 39 -12.73 -7.11 -15.67
CA GLY A 39 -11.34 -6.66 -15.45
C GLY A 39 -10.82 -6.99 -14.06
N MET A 40 -11.10 -8.20 -13.55
CA MET A 40 -10.72 -8.70 -12.21
C MET A 40 -11.54 -8.11 -11.05
N ILE A 41 -12.54 -7.26 -11.31
CA ILE A 41 -13.42 -6.71 -10.26
C ILE A 41 -14.25 -7.81 -9.61
N VAL A 42 -14.76 -8.79 -10.35
CA VAL A 42 -15.74 -9.77 -9.84
C VAL A 42 -15.17 -10.58 -8.67
N ALA A 43 -13.98 -11.15 -8.83
CA ALA A 43 -13.27 -11.85 -7.77
C ALA A 43 -13.00 -10.97 -6.55
N ARG A 44 -12.58 -9.71 -6.78
CA ARG A 44 -12.25 -8.79 -5.67
C ARG A 44 -13.47 -8.39 -4.86
N ASN A 45 -14.54 -8.09 -5.57
CA ASN A 45 -15.85 -7.74 -5.05
C ASN A 45 -16.45 -8.88 -4.21
N TYR A 46 -16.23 -10.12 -4.63
CA TYR A 46 -16.57 -11.31 -3.85
C TYR A 46 -15.77 -11.42 -2.54
N VAL A 47 -14.45 -11.24 -2.60
CA VAL A 47 -13.58 -11.28 -1.41
C VAL A 47 -13.92 -10.14 -0.44
N LEU A 48 -14.17 -8.93 -0.93
CA LEU A 48 -14.55 -7.77 -0.11
C LEU A 48 -15.90 -7.95 0.60
N LYS A 49 -16.83 -8.72 0.03
CA LYS A 49 -18.12 -9.03 0.63
C LYS A 49 -18.08 -10.27 1.53
N SER A 50 -16.96 -10.99 1.54
CA SER A 50 -16.80 -12.18 2.38
C SER A 50 -16.51 -11.78 3.83
N LYS A 51 -16.75 -12.71 4.76
CA LYS A 51 -16.45 -12.48 6.17
C LYS A 51 -14.94 -12.25 6.35
N PRO A 52 -14.51 -11.28 7.17
CA PRO A 52 -13.10 -11.03 7.45
C PRO A 52 -12.55 -12.04 8.47
N ASP A 53 -12.72 -13.33 8.19
CA ASP A 53 -12.34 -14.46 9.07
C ASP A 53 -11.03 -15.14 8.66
N GLY A 54 -10.39 -14.64 7.58
CA GLY A 54 -9.12 -15.16 7.06
C GLY A 54 -9.25 -16.40 6.17
N TYR A 55 -10.45 -16.98 6.03
CA TYR A 55 -10.66 -18.17 5.19
C TYR A 55 -10.91 -17.83 3.71
N THR A 56 -11.41 -16.62 3.44
CA THR A 56 -11.58 -16.13 2.08
C THR A 56 -10.47 -15.17 1.68
N LEU A 57 -9.40 -15.74 1.13
CA LEU A 57 -8.29 -14.99 0.54
C LEU A 57 -8.51 -14.80 -0.96
N GLY A 58 -8.08 -13.66 -1.49
CA GLY A 58 -8.12 -13.32 -2.92
C GLY A 58 -6.74 -13.12 -3.50
N THR A 59 -6.54 -13.50 -4.76
CA THR A 59 -5.32 -13.21 -5.50
C THR A 59 -5.35 -11.77 -6.00
N GLY A 60 -4.28 -11.02 -5.75
CA GLY A 60 -4.15 -9.63 -6.18
C GLY A 60 -2.86 -9.44 -6.96
N GLY A 61 -2.94 -8.65 -8.03
CA GLY A 61 -1.77 -8.17 -8.78
C GLY A 61 -1.79 -6.65 -8.89
N SER A 62 -0.64 -6.08 -9.25
CA SER A 62 -0.44 -4.62 -9.42
C SER A 62 -1.51 -3.96 -10.29
N TYR A 63 -2.05 -4.71 -11.25
CA TYR A 63 -3.07 -4.23 -12.18
C TYR A 63 -4.41 -3.85 -11.49
N ASN A 64 -4.80 -4.61 -10.46
CA ASN A 64 -6.07 -4.43 -9.76
C ASN A 64 -5.96 -3.41 -8.61
N THR A 65 -4.76 -3.24 -8.05
CA THR A 65 -4.52 -2.29 -6.96
C THR A 65 -4.14 -0.90 -7.46
N VAL A 66 -3.55 -0.75 -8.65
CA VAL A 66 -2.94 0.52 -9.09
C VAL A 66 -3.59 1.10 -10.35
N THR A 67 -3.66 0.33 -11.44
CA THR A 67 -4.09 0.86 -12.74
C THR A 67 -5.60 0.95 -12.89
N TRP A 68 -6.33 -0.12 -12.57
CA TRP A 68 -7.79 -0.15 -12.75
C TRP A 68 -8.57 0.98 -12.04
N PRO A 69 -8.26 1.31 -10.78
CA PRO A 69 -8.93 2.39 -10.06
C PRO A 69 -8.59 3.79 -10.60
N HIS A 70 -7.44 3.92 -11.28
CA HIS A 70 -7.07 5.16 -11.98
C HIS A 70 -7.79 5.28 -13.34
N MET A 71 -8.14 4.14 -13.95
CA MET A 71 -8.84 4.11 -15.23
C MET A 71 -10.36 4.20 -15.09
N GLN A 72 -10.95 3.73 -13.98
CA GLN A 72 -12.41 3.59 -13.83
C GLN A 72 -12.90 3.80 -12.39
N LYS A 73 -14.11 4.32 -12.23
CA LYS A 73 -14.79 4.39 -10.92
C LYS A 73 -15.13 2.98 -10.44
N LEU A 74 -14.48 2.55 -9.35
CA LEU A 74 -14.74 1.26 -8.73
C LEU A 74 -15.93 1.29 -7.77
N PRO A 75 -16.63 0.15 -7.56
CA PRO A 75 -17.69 0.03 -6.56
C PRO A 75 -17.18 0.01 -5.10
N PHE A 76 -15.86 0.05 -4.88
CA PHE A 76 -15.23 0.04 -3.55
C PHE A 76 -14.33 1.27 -3.40
N LYS A 77 -14.35 1.89 -2.23
CA LYS A 77 -13.41 2.96 -1.87
C LYS A 77 -12.04 2.32 -1.57
N TYR A 78 -11.07 2.56 -2.42
CA TYR A 78 -9.68 2.23 -2.16
C TYR A 78 -8.86 3.52 -2.27
N GLU A 79 -8.25 3.96 -1.17
CA GLU A 79 -7.30 5.07 -1.19
C GLU A 79 -5.93 4.53 -1.63
N ILE A 80 -5.76 4.42 -2.94
CA ILE A 80 -4.59 3.78 -3.58
C ILE A 80 -3.41 4.73 -3.63
N ALA A 81 -3.70 6.03 -3.73
CA ALA A 81 -2.71 7.07 -3.93
C ALA A 81 -1.60 7.02 -2.85
N PRO A 82 -1.90 6.92 -1.54
CA PRO A 82 -0.85 6.87 -0.52
C PRO A 82 0.02 5.60 -0.61
N LEU A 83 -0.59 4.44 -0.91
CA LEU A 83 0.12 3.16 -0.95
C LEU A 83 1.06 3.07 -2.16
N VAL A 84 0.59 3.50 -3.33
CA VAL A 84 1.38 3.54 -4.56
C VAL A 84 2.49 4.57 -4.46
N LEU A 85 2.17 5.73 -3.87
CA LEU A 85 3.17 6.75 -3.60
C LEU A 85 4.25 6.22 -2.66
N ALA A 86 3.90 5.53 -1.58
CA ALA A 86 4.87 4.92 -0.68
C ALA A 86 5.69 3.81 -1.35
N PHE A 87 5.05 2.98 -2.18
CA PHE A 87 5.72 1.87 -2.88
C PHE A 87 6.70 2.36 -3.96
N ILE A 88 6.40 3.47 -4.64
CA ILE A 88 7.27 4.05 -5.68
C ILE A 88 8.33 4.96 -5.05
N LEU A 89 7.91 5.87 -4.16
CA LEU A 89 8.83 6.82 -3.53
C LEU A 89 9.75 6.17 -2.51
N GLY A 90 9.33 5.08 -1.85
CA GLY A 90 10.15 4.40 -0.84
C GLY A 90 11.50 3.96 -1.41
N PRO A 91 11.53 3.11 -2.46
CA PRO A 91 12.77 2.69 -3.10
C PRO A 91 13.56 3.84 -3.70
N LEU A 92 12.88 4.85 -4.28
CA LEU A 92 13.55 6.01 -4.87
C LEU A 92 14.24 6.88 -3.81
N ALA A 93 13.56 7.14 -2.70
CA ALA A 93 14.09 7.89 -1.57
C ALA A 93 15.23 7.12 -0.88
N GLU A 94 15.10 5.80 -0.71
CA GLU A 94 16.17 4.98 -0.16
C GLU A 94 17.41 5.00 -1.06
N ASN A 95 17.23 4.86 -2.38
CA ASN A 95 18.32 4.90 -3.34
C ASN A 95 19.02 6.26 -3.35
N ALA A 96 18.26 7.36 -3.35
CA ALA A 96 18.81 8.71 -3.27
C ALA A 96 19.57 8.93 -1.95
N PHE A 97 19.00 8.50 -0.82
CA PHE A 97 19.63 8.61 0.50
C PHE A 97 20.94 7.80 0.57
N ARG A 98 20.92 6.57 0.06
CA ARG A 98 22.09 5.69 -0.04
C ARG A 98 23.19 6.32 -0.90
N GLN A 99 22.83 6.91 -2.05
CA GLN A 99 23.78 7.63 -2.90
C GLN A 99 24.42 8.82 -2.18
N CYS A 100 23.63 9.61 -1.45
CA CYS A 100 24.15 10.71 -0.64
C CYS A 100 25.15 10.22 0.42
N LEU A 101 24.85 9.11 1.12
CA LEU A 101 25.73 8.55 2.14
C LEU A 101 27.02 7.97 1.56
N ILE A 102 26.95 7.28 0.42
CA ILE A 102 28.14 6.76 -0.27
C ILE A 102 29.04 7.90 -0.71
N MET A 103 28.47 8.95 -1.30
CA MET A 103 29.22 10.13 -1.75
C MET A 103 29.82 10.94 -0.59
N SER A 104 29.25 10.79 0.62
CA SER A 104 29.72 11.44 1.83
C SER A 104 30.60 10.56 2.73
N GLN A 105 31.01 9.38 2.28
CA GLN A 105 31.76 8.40 3.10
C GLN A 105 31.06 8.06 4.43
N GLY A 106 29.72 8.01 4.44
CA GLY A 106 28.92 7.70 5.63
C GLY A 106 28.74 8.85 6.63
N ASN A 107 29.23 10.06 6.32
CA ASN A 107 29.12 11.19 7.22
C ASN A 107 27.75 11.91 7.10
N TYR A 108 26.89 11.76 8.11
CA TYR A 108 25.59 12.43 8.18
C TYR A 108 25.68 13.97 8.23
N PHE A 109 26.84 14.53 8.56
CA PHE A 109 27.08 15.97 8.63
C PHE A 109 27.01 16.66 7.24
N ILE A 110 26.91 15.90 6.13
CA ILE A 110 26.73 16.47 4.80
C ILE A 110 25.37 17.17 4.62
N PHE A 111 24.35 16.71 5.35
CA PHE A 111 23.02 17.32 5.31
C PHE A 111 22.97 18.68 6.01
N LEU A 112 23.92 18.96 6.91
CA LEU A 112 24.02 20.23 7.64
C LEU A 112 25.10 21.17 7.09
N SER A 113 26.16 20.64 6.47
CA SER A 113 27.27 21.43 5.95
C SER A 113 27.06 21.94 4.52
N ARG A 114 26.18 21.29 3.73
CA ARG A 114 25.87 21.72 2.36
C ARG A 114 24.67 22.69 2.37
N PRO A 115 24.74 23.83 1.68
CA PRO A 115 23.65 24.82 1.68
C PRO A 115 22.36 24.31 1.03
N PHE A 116 22.44 23.46 0.00
CA PHE A 116 21.26 22.97 -0.72
C PHE A 116 20.39 21.98 0.08
N PRO A 117 20.94 20.91 0.69
CA PRO A 117 20.14 19.99 1.53
C PRO A 117 19.53 20.68 2.75
N LEU A 118 20.24 21.63 3.36
CA LEU A 118 19.74 22.35 4.53
C LEU A 118 18.50 23.19 4.19
N ILE A 119 18.49 23.87 3.03
CA ILE A 119 17.30 24.60 2.54
C ILE A 119 16.13 23.65 2.27
N ALA A 120 16.40 22.50 1.64
CA ALA A 120 15.34 21.51 1.40
C ALA A 120 14.75 20.96 2.71
N LEU A 121 15.61 20.72 3.71
CA LEU A 121 15.20 20.18 5.02
C LEU A 121 14.38 21.21 5.83
N THR A 122 14.74 22.49 5.78
CA THR A 122 13.98 23.55 6.45
C THR A 122 12.62 23.77 5.81
N ILE A 123 12.53 23.76 4.47
CA ILE A 123 11.24 23.81 3.75
C ILE A 123 10.38 22.59 4.09
N ALA A 124 10.96 21.39 4.12
CA ALA A 124 10.24 20.17 4.47
C ALA A 124 9.69 20.23 5.91
N LEU A 125 10.51 20.66 6.88
CA LEU A 125 10.07 20.84 8.26
C LEU A 125 8.97 21.90 8.39
N PHE A 126 9.07 23.00 7.65
CA PHE A 126 8.05 24.05 7.63
C PHE A 126 6.71 23.54 7.07
N LEU A 127 6.74 22.81 5.95
CA LEU A 127 5.54 22.20 5.37
C LEU A 127 4.95 21.11 6.28
N PHE A 128 5.79 20.32 6.92
CA PHE A 128 5.34 19.27 7.83
C PHE A 128 4.68 19.88 9.07
N ALA A 129 5.30 20.91 9.65
CA ALA A 129 4.74 21.67 10.76
C ALA A 129 3.41 22.34 10.38
N SER A 130 3.33 22.95 9.19
CA SER A 130 2.10 23.62 8.74
C SER A 130 0.92 22.67 8.55
N GLN A 131 1.16 21.40 8.19
CA GLN A 131 0.11 20.39 8.03
C GLN A 131 -0.27 19.71 9.36
N ILE A 132 0.70 19.48 10.24
CA ILE A 132 0.48 18.73 11.49
C ILE A 132 -0.08 19.59 12.62
N LEU A 133 0.39 20.84 12.76
CA LEU A 133 -0.13 21.75 13.79
C LEU A 133 -1.66 21.91 13.74
N PRO A 134 -2.30 22.17 12.58
CA PRO A 134 -3.77 22.29 12.51
C PRO A 134 -4.47 20.96 12.77
N SER A 135 -3.91 19.82 12.35
CA SER A 135 -4.49 18.49 12.60
C SER A 135 -4.49 18.13 14.10
N ILE A 136 -3.39 18.43 14.81
CA ILE A 136 -3.28 18.22 16.26
C ILE A 136 -4.20 19.19 17.02
N ARG A 137 -4.26 20.47 16.61
CA ARG A 137 -5.15 21.47 17.23
C ARG A 137 -6.63 21.11 17.05
N LYS A 138 -7.01 20.60 15.87
CA LYS A 138 -8.39 20.15 15.59
C LYS A 138 -8.76 18.92 16.42
N ARG A 139 -7.86 17.95 16.57
CA ARG A 139 -8.07 16.79 17.47
C ARG A 139 -8.21 17.20 18.93
N ARG A 140 -7.44 18.18 19.41
CA ARG A 140 -7.54 18.68 20.79
C ARG A 140 -8.86 19.40 21.07
N ARG A 141 -9.41 20.16 20.11
CA ARG A 141 -10.73 20.80 20.27
C ARG A 141 -11.87 19.78 20.37
N ILE A 142 -11.84 18.75 19.53
CA ILE A 142 -12.87 17.70 19.53
C ILE A 142 -12.87 16.92 20.86
N ILE A 143 -11.69 16.67 21.44
CA ILE A 143 -11.59 15.98 22.73
C ILE A 143 -12.10 16.87 23.87
N ALA A 144 -11.81 18.19 23.84
CA ALA A 144 -12.33 19.13 24.83
C ALA A 144 -13.87 19.28 24.78
N GLU A 145 -14.48 19.26 23.59
CA GLU A 145 -15.95 19.31 23.43
C GLU A 145 -16.65 18.03 23.94
N ILE A 146 -15.98 16.87 23.92
CA ILE A 146 -16.51 15.59 24.44
C ILE A 146 -16.41 15.52 25.97
N GLU A 147 -15.47 16.24 26.59
CA GLU A 147 -15.27 16.24 28.05
C GLU A 147 -16.23 17.22 28.77
N GLU A 148 -16.85 18.14 28.03
CA GLU A 148 -17.79 19.16 28.54
C GLU A 148 -19.29 18.79 28.31
N SER A 149 -19.58 17.66 27.64
CA SER A 149 -20.94 17.12 27.38
C SER A 149 -21.28 15.91 28.25
#